data_AF-A0A6N1YBF0-F1
#
_entry.id   AF-A0A6N1YBF0-F1
#
_cell.length_a   1.000
_cell.length_b   1.000
_cell.length_c   1.000
_cell.angle_alpha   90.00
_cell.angle_beta   90.00
_cell.angle_gamma   90.00
#
_symmetry.space_group_name_H-M   'P 1'
#
loop_
_entity.id
_entity.type
_entity.pdbx_description
1 polymer ?
#
loop_
_entity_poly.entity_id
_entity_poly.type
_entity_poly.pdbx_seq_one_letter_code
_entity_poly.pdbx_strand_id
1 'polypeptide(L)' 'MMQWVENTYRLRVGTLRIIYQIEQNQLIIYLLTIGGRGDVYK' A
#
# COMPACT_ATOMS: atom_id res chain seq x y z
N MET A 1 15.33 11.12 -0.05
CA MET A 1 15.42 10.17 1.09
C MET A 1 14.03 9.61 1.30
N MET A 2 13.73 8.38 0.88
CA MET A 2 12.41 7.80 1.10
C MET A 2 12.36 7.35 2.57
N GLN A 3 11.59 8.07 3.40
CA GLN A 3 11.23 7.59 4.73
C GLN A 3 10.39 6.33 4.54
N TRP A 4 10.84 5.22 5.13
CA TRP A 4 10.00 4.05 5.28
C TRP A 4 8.84 4.47 6.18
N VAL A 5 7.66 4.64 5.60
CA VAL A 5 6.45 4.83 6.39
C VAL A 5 6.22 3.47 7.06
N GLU A 6 6.48 3.39 8.36
CA GLU A 6 6.28 2.18 9.16
C GLU A 6 4.87 1.61 8.92
N ASN A 7 4.73 0.29 9.00
CA ASN A 7 3.48 -0.44 8.70
C ASN A 7 2.92 -0.28 7.28
N THR A 8 3.77 -0.02 6.27
CA THR A 8 3.33 -0.09 4.86
C THR A 8 3.49 -1.49 4.29
N TYR A 9 2.42 -2.00 3.70
CA TYR A 9 2.32 -3.32 3.08
C TYR A 9 1.97 -3.21 1.59
N ARG A 10 2.29 -4.27 0.84
CA ARG A 10 1.92 -4.40 -0.57
C ARG A 10 1.18 -5.70 -0.83
N LEU A 11 -0.02 -5.59 -1.37
CA LEU A 11 -0.81 -6.72 -1.86
C LEU A 11 -0.84 -6.72 -3.40
N ARG A 12 -0.73 -7.91 -4.00
CA ARG A 12 -0.93 -8.10 -5.45
C ARG A 12 -2.26 -8.79 -5.67
N VAL A 13 -3.15 -8.15 -6.43
CA VAL A 13 -4.45 -8.70 -6.84
C VAL A 13 -4.49 -8.69 -8.36
N GLY A 14 -4.24 -9.85 -8.98
CA GLY A 14 -4.07 -9.96 -10.42
C GLY A 14 -2.96 -9.03 -10.96
N THR A 15 -3.37 -8.04 -11.75
CA THR A 15 -2.49 -7.02 -12.35
C THR A 15 -2.31 -5.76 -11.49
N LEU A 16 -3.06 -5.63 -10.40
CA LEU A 16 -3.03 -4.48 -9.50
C LEU A 16 -1.98 -4.67 -8.40
N ARG A 17 -1.35 -3.56 -7.99
CA ARG A 17 -0.60 -3.42 -6.74
C ARG A 17 -1.37 -2.48 -5.84
N ILE A 18 -1.59 -2.91 -4.61
CA ILE A 18 -2.22 -2.13 -3.56
C ILE A 18 -1.14 -1.86 -2.52
N ILE A 19 -0.93 -0.59 -2.21
CA ILE A 19 -0.08 -0.16 -1.10
C ILE A 19 -1.01 0.34 0.00
N TYR A 20 -0.86 -0.21 1.19
CA TYR A 20 -1.77 0.06 2.30
C TYR A 20 -1.05 0.00 3.64
N GLN A 21 -1.67 0.57 4.66
CA GLN A 21 -1.26 0.44 6.06
C GLN A 21 -2.36 -0.22 6.88
N ILE A 22 -1.96 -0.89 7.95
CA ILE A 22 -2.87 -1.55 8.89
C ILE A 22 -2.74 -0.87 10.25
N GLU A 23 -3.88 -0.45 10.81
CA GLU A 23 -4.00 -0.02 12.20
C GLU A 23 -4.84 -1.06 12.97
N GLN A 24 -4.17 -1.99 13.63
CA GLN A 24 -4.81 -3.16 14.25
C GLN A 24 -5.71 -2.77 15.43
N ASN A 25 -5.32 -1.79 16.23
CA ASN A 25 -6.10 -1.37 17.40
C ASN A 25 -7.46 -0.77 17.03
N GLN A 26 -7.57 -0.20 15.82
CA GLN A 26 -8.81 0.39 15.32
C GLN A 26 -9.50 -0.47 14.26
N LEU A 27 -8.86 -1.58 13.83
CA LEU A 27 -9.31 -2.45 12.74
C LEU A 27 -9.49 -1.69 11.41
N ILE A 28 -8.57 -0.77 11.11
CA ILE A 28 -8.61 0.06 9.91
C ILE A 28 -7.49 -0.35 8.94
N ILE A 29 -7.82 -0.35 7.65
CA ILE A 29 -6.86 -0.42 6.55
C ILE A 29 -6.89 0.89 5.78
N TYR A 30 -5.76 1.60 5.76
CA TYR A 30 -5.60 2.82 4.96
C TYR A 30 -5.01 2.47 3.59
N LEU A 31 -5.74 2.77 2.52
CA LEU A 31 -5.22 2.64 1.16
C LEU A 31 -4.36 3.87 0.82
N LEU A 32 -3.09 3.64 0.52
CA LEU A 32 -2.17 4.70 0.08
C LEU A 32 -2.22 4.88 -1.44
N THR A 33 -2.20 3.77 -2.19
CA THR A 33 -2.34 3.79 -3.65
C THR A 33 -2.75 2.43 -4.20
N ILE A 34 -3.43 2.44 -5.35
CA ILE A 34 -3.78 1.26 -6.14
C ILE A 34 -3.52 1.52 -7.62
N GLY A 35 -2.87 0.59 -8.31
CA GLY A 35 -2.61 0.75 -9.74
C GLY A 35 -1.82 -0.38 -10.38
N GLY A 36 -1.55 -0.25 -11.68
CA GLY A 36 -0.73 -1.19 -12.43
C GLY A 36 0.75 -1.15 -12.03
N ARG A 37 1.58 -2.00 -12.66
CA ARG A 37 3.04 -2.04 -12.36
C ARG A 37 3.70 -0.68 -12.57
N GLY A 38 3.27 0.07 -13.57
CA GLY A 38 3.84 1.37 -13.90
C GLY A 38 3.27 2.54 -13.10
N ASP A 39 2.09 2.38 -12.50
CA ASP A 39 1.39 3.51 -11.86
C ASP A 39 1.78 3.68 -10.40
N VAL A 40 2.10 2.58 -9.71
CA VAL A 40 2.41 2.58 -8.28
C VAL A 40 3.85 3.02 -7.97
N TYR A 41 4.75 3.01 -8.96
CA TYR A 41 6.17 3.39 -8.78
C TYR A 41 6.55 4.69 -9.50
N LYS A 42 5.58 5.43 -10.06
CA LYS A 42 5.81 6.74 -10.68
C LYS A 42 5.68 7.88 -9.68
#